data_AF-A0A0D3GTY0-F1
#
_entry.id   AF-A0A0D3GTY0-F1
#
_cell.length_a   1.000
_cell.length_b   1.000
_cell.length_c   1.000
_cell.angle_alpha   90.00
_cell.angle_beta   90.00
_cell.angle_gamma   90.00
#
_symmetry.space_group_name_H-M   'P 1'
#
loop_
_entity.id
_entity.type
_entity.pdbx_description
1 polymer ?
#
loop_
_entity_poly.entity_id
_entity_poly.type
_entity_poly.pdbx_seq_one_letter_code
_entity_poly.pdbx_strand_id
1 'polypeptide(L)'
;MEVDGEARPFLLFSKPKSSKKKPKQEAEPQVHTQPEEPPNPSPSPAIEPDLRDSDEASAAAVTEHAGDDAAAAAVPSTFAELGLSQWLVDVCDSLGMRVPTAVQRRCIPRALEGRDVLGIAETGSGKTAAFALPILHRLGEDPYGVAALALAPTRELAAQLAEQFRALGAPLGLRCLAAIGGFDSLGQAKGLARRPHVVVATPGRIATLINDDPDLAKVFARTKFLVLDEADRVLDINFEEDLRVIFGSLPKKRQTFLFSATISDNLRSLLELSGNNSYFFEAYEGFKTVDTLKQLYIHVPPDAKELYLFYLLSKMNEDNIRSVIVFVSTCRTCQYLDFLLEELGHPAVSLHSHKPQSRRLAALHNFKSSKVPVLLATDVASRGLDIQTVDLVINYDVPRYPRDYIHRVGRTARATRGGLSISFITTQRDIRLLHEIEDVVGKQLGAYDGEMRDVNKDATKVFKARRLANMKMADEGHEDKVQARKEQKKRAQERKRKHDE
;
A
#
# COMPACT_ATOMS: atom_id res chain seq x y z
N MET A 1 10.99 -28.12 -33.94
CA MET A 1 9.92 -28.65 -33.07
C MET A 1 9.30 -27.45 -32.41
N GLU A 2 8.31 -26.87 -33.10
CA GLU A 2 7.61 -25.65 -32.67
C GLU A 2 6.71 -25.98 -31.49
N VAL A 3 6.84 -25.22 -30.40
CA VAL A 3 5.97 -25.31 -29.22
C VAL A 3 5.10 -24.06 -29.24
N ASP A 4 3.95 -24.17 -29.89
CA ASP A 4 2.89 -23.15 -29.84
C ASP A 4 2.19 -23.22 -28.49
N GLY A 5 2.61 -22.34 -27.57
CA GLY A 5 1.88 -22.00 -26.35
C GLY A 5 1.33 -20.59 -26.46
N GLU A 6 0.06 -20.44 -26.87
CA GLU A 6 -0.61 -19.15 -26.92
C GLU A 6 -0.81 -18.58 -25.50
N ALA A 7 0.09 -17.67 -25.09
CA ALA A 7 -0.08 -16.88 -23.88
C ALA A 7 -1.20 -15.85 -24.08
N ARG A 8 -2.33 -16.01 -23.37
CA ARG A 8 -3.40 -15.02 -23.33
C ARG A 8 -3.00 -13.84 -22.42
N PRO A 9 -3.21 -12.57 -22.85
CA PRO A 9 -2.81 -11.40 -22.08
C PRO A 9 -3.75 -11.12 -20.90
N PHE A 10 -3.17 -10.54 -19.85
CA PHE A 10 -3.83 -10.04 -18.65
C PHE A 10 -4.90 -8.98 -18.99
N LEU A 11 -6.18 -9.28 -18.78
CA LEU A 11 -7.30 -8.35 -19.03
C LEU A 11 -7.73 -7.65 -17.73
N LEU A 12 -7.09 -6.52 -17.42
CA LEU A 12 -7.64 -5.58 -16.45
C LEU A 12 -8.82 -4.84 -17.08
N PHE A 13 -10.03 -5.01 -16.52
CA PHE A 13 -11.27 -4.31 -16.88
C PHE A 13 -11.97 -4.78 -18.18
N SER A 14 -12.31 -6.07 -18.30
CA SER A 14 -13.38 -6.49 -19.21
C SER A 14 -14.72 -6.52 -18.48
N LYS A 15 -15.70 -5.71 -18.91
CA LYS A 15 -17.08 -5.81 -18.40
C LYS A 15 -17.64 -7.22 -18.70
N PRO A 16 -18.30 -7.91 -17.76
CA PRO A 16 -19.07 -9.10 -18.09
C PRO A 16 -20.22 -8.69 -19.03
N LYS A 17 -20.36 -9.41 -20.15
CA LYS A 17 -21.50 -9.26 -21.07
C LYS A 17 -22.77 -9.60 -20.29
N SER A 18 -23.68 -8.63 -20.13
CA SER A 18 -24.94 -8.89 -19.45
C SER A 18 -25.81 -9.84 -20.29
N SER A 19 -26.22 -10.95 -19.68
CA SER A 19 -27.29 -11.79 -20.21
C SER A 19 -28.61 -11.02 -20.11
N LYS A 20 -29.27 -10.82 -21.25
CA LYS A 20 -30.58 -10.18 -21.37
C LYS A 20 -31.61 -10.85 -20.43
N LYS A 21 -32.18 -10.09 -19.48
CA LYS A 21 -33.39 -10.49 -18.74
C LYS A 21 -34.63 -10.28 -19.62
N LYS A 22 -35.50 -11.29 -19.70
CA LYS A 22 -36.86 -11.18 -20.25
C LYS A 22 -37.79 -10.39 -19.31
N PRO A 23 -38.86 -9.74 -19.81
CA PRO A 23 -39.68 -8.82 -19.04
C PRO A 23 -40.67 -9.55 -18.10
N LYS A 24 -40.90 -8.97 -16.92
CA LYS A 24 -41.97 -9.31 -15.97
C LYS A 24 -43.33 -8.84 -16.50
N GLN A 25 -44.38 -9.65 -16.31
CA GLN A 25 -45.78 -9.22 -16.34
C GLN A 25 -46.27 -8.96 -14.91
N GLU A 26 -47.03 -7.88 -14.75
CA GLU A 26 -47.74 -7.45 -13.55
C GLU A 26 -49.04 -8.24 -13.34
N ALA A 27 -49.37 -8.53 -12.08
CA ALA A 27 -50.74 -8.52 -11.55
C ALA A 27 -50.71 -8.48 -10.00
N GLU A 28 -51.26 -7.41 -9.43
CA GLU A 28 -51.67 -7.26 -8.03
C GLU A 28 -53.13 -7.76 -7.83
N PRO A 29 -53.78 -7.63 -6.66
CA PRO A 29 -53.40 -8.03 -5.29
C PRO A 29 -54.56 -8.77 -4.57
N GLN A 30 -54.29 -9.54 -3.50
CA GLN A 30 -55.31 -9.75 -2.45
C GLN A 30 -54.69 -9.85 -1.04
N VAL A 31 -55.41 -9.23 -0.10
CA VAL A 31 -55.12 -8.93 1.30
C VAL A 31 -55.80 -9.96 2.20
N HIS A 32 -55.13 -10.53 3.22
CA HIS A 32 -55.52 -10.40 4.64
C HIS A 32 -54.67 -11.24 5.64
N THR A 33 -54.39 -10.57 6.77
CA THR A 33 -54.25 -11.05 8.18
C THR A 33 -53.09 -11.95 8.63
N GLN A 34 -52.26 -11.39 9.53
CA GLN A 34 -51.56 -12.04 10.66
C GLN A 34 -52.54 -12.18 11.87
N PRO A 35 -52.17 -12.70 13.06
CA PRO A 35 -50.88 -13.27 13.55
C PRO A 35 -51.01 -14.60 14.33
N GLU A 36 -49.88 -15.29 14.59
CA GLU A 36 -49.44 -15.82 15.91
C GLU A 36 -48.35 -16.91 15.79
N GLU A 37 -47.38 -16.83 16.70
CA GLU A 37 -46.31 -17.79 17.06
C GLU A 37 -46.61 -18.31 18.48
N PRO A 38 -45.87 -19.27 19.09
CA PRO A 38 -45.05 -20.41 18.61
C PRO A 38 -45.57 -21.73 19.33
N PRO A 39 -44.90 -22.91 19.49
CA PRO A 39 -43.51 -23.13 19.94
C PRO A 39 -42.74 -24.30 19.26
N ASN A 40 -41.43 -24.33 19.52
CA ASN A 40 -40.50 -25.45 19.31
C ASN A 40 -40.81 -26.61 20.29
N PRO A 41 -40.53 -27.89 19.96
CA PRO A 41 -39.32 -28.49 20.53
C PRO A 41 -38.57 -29.49 19.62
N SER A 42 -37.29 -29.67 19.98
CA SER A 42 -36.21 -30.54 19.50
C SER A 42 -36.53 -32.08 19.52
N PRO A 43 -35.57 -33.00 19.27
CA PRO A 43 -34.71 -33.25 18.09
C PRO A 43 -34.68 -34.74 17.62
N SER A 44 -34.05 -34.99 16.45
CA SER A 44 -33.44 -36.27 15.97
C SER A 44 -34.36 -37.41 15.48
N PRO A 45 -33.88 -38.43 14.71
CA PRO A 45 -32.62 -38.61 13.96
C PRO A 45 -32.77 -39.10 12.48
N ALA A 46 -31.64 -39.02 11.76
CA ALA A 46 -31.13 -39.85 10.66
C ALA A 46 -32.06 -40.82 9.91
N ILE A 47 -32.21 -40.61 8.60
CA ILE A 47 -32.40 -41.66 7.57
C ILE A 47 -31.74 -41.18 6.26
N GLU A 48 -30.65 -41.84 5.83
CA GLU A 48 -30.29 -41.92 4.40
C GLU A 48 -31.25 -42.90 3.71
N PRO A 49 -31.56 -42.69 2.42
CA PRO A 49 -30.88 -43.55 1.46
C PRO A 49 -30.48 -42.86 0.14
N ASP A 50 -29.32 -43.34 -0.31
CA ASP A 50 -28.77 -43.44 -1.66
C ASP A 50 -29.80 -43.51 -2.82
N LEU A 51 -29.50 -42.82 -3.93
CA LEU A 51 -29.43 -43.38 -5.30
C LEU A 51 -29.31 -42.28 -6.40
N ARG A 52 -28.08 -42.21 -6.96
CA ARG A 52 -27.68 -42.11 -8.39
C ARG A 52 -28.62 -41.50 -9.45
N ASP A 53 -28.15 -40.42 -10.07
CA ASP A 53 -27.95 -40.13 -11.53
C ASP A 53 -27.75 -38.61 -11.69
N SER A 54 -27.07 -38.00 -12.65
CA SER A 54 -26.07 -38.35 -13.66
C SER A 54 -25.47 -37.00 -14.13
N ASP A 55 -24.18 -37.05 -14.48
CA ASP A 55 -23.41 -36.17 -15.36
C ASP A 55 -23.91 -34.76 -15.71
N GLU A 56 -23.16 -33.73 -15.27
CA GLU A 56 -22.78 -32.63 -16.16
C GLU A 56 -21.41 -32.05 -15.76
N ALA A 57 -20.46 -32.15 -16.68
CA ALA A 57 -19.05 -31.85 -16.50
C ALA A 57 -18.79 -30.34 -16.31
N SER A 58 -18.33 -29.97 -15.11
CA SER A 58 -17.67 -28.70 -14.83
C SER A 58 -16.16 -28.89 -14.94
N ALA A 59 -15.55 -28.22 -15.91
CA ALA A 59 -14.10 -28.17 -16.08
C ALA A 59 -13.46 -27.45 -14.87
N ALA A 60 -12.90 -28.25 -13.95
CA ALA A 60 -12.17 -27.75 -12.79
C ALA A 60 -10.88 -27.04 -13.24
N ALA A 61 -10.76 -25.76 -12.89
CA ALA A 61 -9.51 -25.02 -12.93
C ALA A 61 -8.57 -25.55 -11.84
N VAL A 62 -7.40 -26.08 -12.22
CA VAL A 62 -6.34 -26.42 -11.28
C VAL A 62 -5.57 -25.13 -10.96
N THR A 63 -5.95 -24.46 -9.88
CA THR A 63 -5.10 -23.50 -9.18
C THR A 63 -4.08 -24.28 -8.37
N GLU A 64 -2.77 -24.11 -8.65
CA GLU A 64 -1.72 -24.54 -7.74
C GLU A 64 -1.78 -23.68 -6.47
N HIS A 65 -2.69 -24.06 -5.55
CA HIS A 65 -2.57 -23.67 -4.16
C HIS A 65 -1.37 -24.43 -3.60
N ALA A 66 -0.29 -23.72 -3.27
CA ALA A 66 0.79 -24.30 -2.48
C ALA A 66 0.32 -24.46 -1.02
N GLY A 67 -0.62 -25.38 -0.80
CA GLY A 67 -0.83 -26.06 0.46
C GLY A 67 -0.15 -27.42 0.39
N ASP A 68 0.95 -27.57 1.13
CA ASP A 68 1.53 -28.84 1.58
C ASP A 68 1.72 -30.01 0.59
N ASP A 69 2.12 -29.76 -0.66
CA ASP A 69 2.78 -30.79 -1.48
C ASP A 69 4.24 -30.44 -1.73
N ALA A 70 5.10 -30.88 -0.79
CA ALA A 70 6.54 -30.86 -0.94
C ALA A 70 7.09 -32.29 -0.96
N ALA A 71 7.20 -32.86 -2.16
CA ALA A 71 8.36 -33.69 -2.44
C ALA A 71 9.61 -32.81 -2.21
N ALA A 72 10.52 -33.28 -1.36
CA ALA A 72 11.65 -32.54 -0.80
C ALA A 72 12.71 -32.11 -1.84
N ALA A 73 12.38 -31.16 -2.70
CA ALA A 73 13.38 -30.32 -3.36
C ALA A 73 13.88 -29.29 -2.35
N ALA A 74 15.19 -29.25 -2.13
CA ALA A 74 15.82 -28.31 -1.20
C ALA A 74 15.39 -26.87 -1.52
N VAL A 75 14.80 -26.18 -0.54
CA VAL A 75 14.42 -24.77 -0.69
C VAL A 75 15.71 -23.96 -0.91
N PRO A 76 15.86 -23.22 -2.02
CA PRO A 76 17.05 -22.43 -2.31
C PRO A 76 17.43 -21.55 -1.11
N SER A 77 18.67 -21.64 -0.70
CA SER A 77 19.22 -20.99 0.50
C SER A 77 20.03 -19.73 0.19
N THR A 78 20.48 -19.57 -1.06
CA THR A 78 21.30 -18.44 -1.53
C THR A 78 20.68 -17.76 -2.75
N PHE A 79 21.10 -16.52 -3.04
CA PHE A 79 20.65 -15.81 -4.26
C PHE A 79 21.13 -16.47 -5.55
N ALA A 80 22.28 -17.14 -5.54
CA ALA A 80 22.79 -17.89 -6.68
C ALA A 80 21.90 -19.09 -7.02
N GLU A 81 21.42 -19.82 -6.00
CA GLU A 81 20.49 -20.96 -6.16
C GLU A 81 19.12 -20.53 -6.70
N LEU A 82 18.79 -19.25 -6.69
CA LEU A 82 17.56 -18.72 -7.32
C LEU A 82 17.66 -18.60 -8.84
N GLY A 83 18.83 -18.86 -9.43
CA GLY A 83 19.06 -18.75 -10.88
C GLY A 83 19.45 -17.34 -11.35
N LEU A 84 19.81 -16.44 -10.43
CA LEU A 84 20.27 -15.10 -10.77
C LEU A 84 21.69 -15.12 -11.36
N SER A 85 21.98 -14.14 -12.20
CA SER A 85 23.32 -13.93 -12.77
C SER A 85 24.31 -13.52 -11.69
N GLN A 86 25.57 -13.95 -11.83
CA GLN A 86 26.61 -13.71 -10.80
C GLN A 86 26.74 -12.24 -10.39
N TRP A 87 26.70 -11.31 -11.36
CA TRP A 87 26.80 -9.88 -11.05
C TRP A 87 25.66 -9.37 -10.14
N LEU A 88 24.46 -9.95 -10.22
CA LEU A 88 23.35 -9.60 -9.32
C LEU A 88 23.52 -10.19 -7.94
N VAL A 89 24.11 -11.39 -7.85
CA VAL A 89 24.48 -12.01 -6.57
C VAL A 89 25.51 -11.13 -5.86
N ASP A 90 26.54 -10.69 -6.58
CA ASP A 90 27.58 -9.79 -6.06
C ASP A 90 26.98 -8.45 -5.57
N VAL A 91 26.00 -7.91 -6.30
CA VAL A 91 25.26 -6.71 -5.87
C VAL A 91 24.46 -6.97 -4.59
N CYS A 92 23.73 -8.08 -4.50
CA CYS A 92 22.98 -8.46 -3.30
C CYS A 92 23.92 -8.53 -2.09
N ASP A 93 25.08 -9.17 -2.24
CA ASP A 93 26.08 -9.27 -1.19
C ASP A 93 26.63 -7.89 -0.78
N SER A 94 26.94 -7.02 -1.76
CA SER A 94 27.42 -5.65 -1.49
C SER A 94 26.40 -4.79 -0.73
N LEU A 95 25.11 -5.04 -0.93
CA LEU A 95 24.01 -4.37 -0.25
C LEU A 95 23.62 -5.06 1.08
N GLY A 96 24.36 -6.10 1.48
CA GLY A 96 24.12 -6.86 2.71
C GLY A 96 22.94 -7.84 2.64
N MET A 97 22.40 -8.10 1.45
CA MET A 97 21.36 -9.09 1.21
C MET A 97 21.98 -10.49 1.10
N ARG A 98 22.30 -11.10 2.24
CA ARG A 98 23.00 -12.39 2.29
C ARG A 98 22.10 -13.61 2.07
N VAL A 99 20.87 -13.55 2.59
CA VAL A 99 19.92 -14.67 2.55
C VAL A 99 18.61 -14.18 1.94
N PRO A 100 18.07 -14.87 0.91
CA PRO A 100 16.81 -14.48 0.30
C PRO A 100 15.62 -14.74 1.23
N THR A 101 14.70 -13.78 1.29
CA THR A 101 13.47 -13.89 2.08
C THR A 101 12.51 -14.92 1.48
N ALA A 102 11.47 -15.32 2.23
CA ALA A 102 10.49 -16.29 1.74
C ALA A 102 9.83 -15.87 0.41
N VAL A 103 9.42 -14.61 0.29
CA VAL A 103 8.85 -14.08 -0.96
C VAL A 103 9.87 -14.07 -2.10
N GLN A 104 11.14 -13.78 -1.83
CA GLN A 104 12.19 -13.80 -2.85
C GLN A 104 12.45 -15.24 -3.33
N ARG A 105 12.58 -16.21 -2.41
CA ARG A 105 12.81 -17.62 -2.73
C ARG A 105 11.70 -18.24 -3.57
N ARG A 106 10.45 -17.83 -3.33
CA ARG A 106 9.27 -18.39 -4.01
C ARG A 106 8.98 -17.66 -5.33
N CYS A 107 9.15 -16.34 -5.39
CA CYS A 107 8.80 -15.56 -6.57
C CYS A 107 9.90 -15.46 -7.62
N ILE A 108 11.19 -15.34 -7.24
CA ILE A 108 12.27 -15.07 -8.20
C ILE A 108 12.44 -16.18 -9.24
N PRO A 109 12.49 -17.49 -8.88
CA PRO A 109 12.64 -18.54 -9.89
C PRO A 109 11.49 -18.54 -10.91
N ARG A 110 10.24 -18.37 -10.45
CA ARG A 110 9.05 -18.30 -11.30
C ARG A 110 9.04 -17.06 -12.19
N ALA A 111 9.56 -15.95 -11.69
CA ALA A 111 9.77 -14.75 -12.48
C ALA A 111 10.82 -14.98 -13.59
N LEU A 112 11.90 -15.69 -13.30
CA LEU A 112 12.94 -16.00 -14.29
C LEU A 112 12.45 -16.97 -15.38
N GLU A 113 11.52 -17.88 -15.07
CA GLU A 113 10.80 -18.70 -16.05
C GLU A 113 9.92 -17.87 -17.01
N GLY A 114 9.68 -16.59 -16.72
CA GLY A 114 8.88 -15.70 -17.54
C GLY A 114 7.39 -15.67 -17.19
N ARG A 115 6.98 -16.29 -16.07
CA ARG A 115 5.59 -16.27 -15.59
C ARG A 115 5.22 -14.93 -14.99
N ASP A 116 3.96 -14.54 -15.14
CA ASP A 116 3.39 -13.45 -14.33
C ASP A 116 3.42 -13.87 -12.86
N VAL A 117 3.69 -12.93 -11.95
CA VAL A 117 3.81 -13.23 -10.52
C VAL A 117 2.88 -12.33 -9.72
N LEU A 118 2.04 -12.96 -8.91
CA LEU A 118 1.29 -12.30 -7.85
C LEU A 118 1.86 -12.70 -6.49
N GLY A 119 2.46 -11.75 -5.77
CA GLY A 119 3.06 -11.96 -4.46
C GLY A 119 2.34 -11.18 -3.36
N ILE A 120 1.68 -11.89 -2.46
CA ILE A 120 1.12 -11.34 -1.22
C ILE A 120 2.08 -11.64 -0.08
N ALA A 121 2.66 -10.58 0.48
CA ALA A 121 3.54 -10.68 1.63
C ALA A 121 3.53 -9.36 2.39
N GLU A 122 3.84 -9.37 3.69
CA GLU A 122 3.84 -8.18 4.54
C GLU A 122 4.81 -7.07 4.06
N THR A 123 4.64 -5.84 4.56
CA THR A 123 5.62 -4.77 4.29
C THR A 123 6.97 -5.11 4.94
N GLY A 124 8.07 -4.94 4.21
CA GLY A 124 9.41 -5.27 4.72
C GLY A 124 9.87 -6.71 4.43
N SER A 125 9.00 -7.56 3.88
CA SER A 125 9.34 -8.93 3.45
C SER A 125 10.31 -9.01 2.26
N GLY A 126 10.73 -7.88 1.68
CA GLY A 126 11.66 -7.86 0.55
C GLY A 126 11.02 -7.99 -0.83
N LYS A 127 9.72 -7.66 -0.97
CA LYS A 127 8.96 -7.67 -2.24
C LYS A 127 9.65 -6.91 -3.38
N THR A 128 10.25 -5.76 -3.09
CA THR A 128 10.94 -4.94 -4.10
C THR A 128 12.03 -5.72 -4.82
N ALA A 129 12.91 -6.40 -4.09
CA ALA A 129 13.94 -7.23 -4.72
C ALA A 129 13.35 -8.45 -5.45
N ALA A 130 12.22 -8.99 -4.98
CA ALA A 130 11.57 -10.15 -5.60
C ALA A 130 11.12 -9.89 -7.06
N PHE A 131 10.75 -8.66 -7.41
CA PHE A 131 10.48 -8.29 -8.81
C PHE A 131 11.64 -7.53 -9.48
N ALA A 132 12.43 -6.76 -8.74
CA ALA A 132 13.51 -5.96 -9.34
C ALA A 132 14.66 -6.84 -9.85
N LEU A 133 15.06 -7.86 -9.09
CA LEU A 133 16.16 -8.77 -9.47
C LEU A 133 15.89 -9.52 -10.79
N PRO A 134 14.74 -10.18 -11.00
CA PRO A 134 14.48 -10.85 -12.28
C PRO A 134 14.37 -9.86 -13.46
N ILE A 135 13.84 -8.65 -13.25
CA ILE A 135 13.81 -7.60 -14.27
C ILE A 135 15.23 -7.18 -14.66
N LEU A 136 16.08 -6.93 -13.67
CA LEU A 136 17.48 -6.53 -13.89
C LEU A 136 18.30 -7.66 -14.51
N HIS A 137 18.03 -8.91 -14.16
CA HIS A 137 18.67 -10.08 -14.75
C HIS A 137 18.46 -10.09 -16.27
N ARG A 138 17.19 -10.01 -16.70
CA ARG A 138 16.83 -9.97 -18.13
C ARG A 138 17.35 -8.72 -18.84
N LEU A 139 17.38 -7.58 -18.15
CA LEU A 139 17.94 -6.34 -18.70
C LEU A 139 19.46 -6.40 -18.87
N GLY A 140 20.16 -7.18 -18.04
CA GLY A 140 21.61 -7.41 -18.16
C GLY A 140 21.99 -8.20 -19.41
N GLU A 141 21.08 -9.03 -19.94
CA GLU A 141 21.28 -9.80 -21.17
C GLU A 141 21.12 -8.94 -22.43
N ASP A 142 20.08 -8.09 -22.46
CA ASP A 142 19.75 -7.20 -23.58
C ASP A 142 19.33 -5.81 -23.04
N PRO A 143 20.28 -4.90 -22.81
CA PRO A 143 19.99 -3.58 -22.25
C PRO A 143 19.27 -2.67 -23.27
N TYR A 144 18.01 -2.34 -22.99
CA TYR A 144 17.26 -1.34 -23.75
C TYR A 144 16.28 -0.55 -22.87
N GLY A 145 15.74 0.55 -23.41
CA GLY A 145 14.73 1.36 -22.74
C GLY A 145 13.56 1.69 -23.65
N VAL A 146 12.32 1.70 -23.16
CA VAL A 146 11.87 1.34 -21.81
C VAL A 146 11.62 -0.17 -21.72
N ALA A 147 12.31 -0.87 -20.83
CA ALA A 147 12.13 -2.30 -20.60
C ALA A 147 11.08 -2.61 -19.53
N ALA A 148 11.02 -1.79 -18.47
CA ALA A 148 10.08 -1.96 -17.37
C ALA A 148 9.36 -0.66 -16.98
N LEU A 149 8.06 -0.77 -16.69
CA LEU A 149 7.26 0.25 -16.02
C LEU A 149 6.82 -0.28 -14.65
N ALA A 150 7.22 0.39 -13.57
CA ALA A 150 6.79 0.08 -12.22
C ALA A 150 5.89 1.18 -11.65
N LEU A 151 4.66 0.83 -11.28
CA LEU A 151 3.67 1.73 -10.71
C LEU A 151 3.62 1.56 -9.20
N ALA A 152 3.60 2.69 -8.49
CA ALA A 152 3.37 2.75 -7.05
C ALA A 152 2.28 3.79 -6.73
N PRO A 153 1.46 3.57 -5.70
CA PRO A 153 0.31 4.43 -5.40
C PRO A 153 0.69 5.81 -4.86
N THR A 154 1.87 5.95 -4.24
CA THR A 154 2.33 7.21 -3.63
C THR A 154 3.62 7.69 -4.26
N ARG A 155 3.83 9.01 -4.24
CA ARG A 155 5.03 9.65 -4.79
C ARG A 155 6.28 9.25 -4.02
N GLU A 156 6.14 9.12 -2.71
CA GLU A 156 7.21 8.71 -1.80
C GLU A 156 7.63 7.26 -2.05
N LEU A 157 6.67 6.34 -2.23
CA LEU A 157 6.98 4.95 -2.58
C LEU A 157 7.63 4.85 -3.97
N ALA A 158 7.10 5.57 -4.97
CA ALA A 158 7.71 5.60 -6.30
C ALA A 158 9.16 6.14 -6.28
N ALA A 159 9.45 7.17 -5.48
CA ALA A 159 10.80 7.69 -5.32
C ALA A 159 11.75 6.65 -4.70
N GLN A 160 11.29 5.97 -3.64
CA GLN A 160 12.03 4.90 -2.98
C GLN A 160 12.26 3.70 -3.92
N LEU A 161 11.23 3.29 -4.65
CA LEU A 161 11.35 2.20 -5.60
C LEU A 161 12.37 2.52 -6.70
N ALA A 162 12.38 3.77 -7.19
CA ALA A 162 13.40 4.22 -8.14
C ALA A 162 14.82 4.20 -7.55
N GLU A 163 14.98 4.54 -6.26
CA GLU A 163 16.27 4.42 -5.55
C GLU A 163 16.73 2.96 -5.46
N GLN A 164 15.82 2.03 -5.13
CA GLN A 164 16.12 0.60 -5.07
C GLN A 164 16.53 0.03 -6.43
N PHE A 165 15.81 0.38 -7.51
CA PHE A 165 16.23 -0.01 -8.86
C PHE A 165 17.62 0.53 -9.20
N ARG A 166 17.92 1.80 -8.88
CA ARG A 166 19.26 2.38 -9.14
C ARG A 166 20.36 1.69 -8.34
N ALA A 167 20.11 1.37 -7.07
CA ALA A 167 21.08 0.67 -6.23
C ALA A 167 21.37 -0.74 -6.76
N LEU A 168 20.32 -1.52 -7.05
CA LEU A 168 20.44 -2.89 -7.57
C LEU A 168 21.03 -2.93 -8.99
N GLY A 169 20.70 -1.93 -9.82
CA GLY A 169 21.17 -1.83 -11.20
C GLY A 169 22.43 -0.99 -11.40
N ALA A 170 23.10 -0.56 -10.32
CA ALA A 170 24.23 0.37 -10.43
C ALA A 170 25.36 -0.17 -11.32
N PRO A 171 25.80 -1.44 -11.21
CA PRO A 171 26.85 -1.98 -12.09
C PRO A 171 26.46 -2.04 -13.58
N LEU A 172 25.16 -2.11 -13.88
CA LEU A 172 24.64 -2.09 -15.25
C LEU A 172 24.58 -0.67 -15.85
N GLY A 173 24.90 0.37 -15.07
CA GLY A 173 24.66 1.76 -15.48
C GLY A 173 23.17 2.03 -15.67
N LEU A 174 22.31 1.47 -14.80
CA LEU A 174 20.87 1.54 -14.96
C LEU A 174 20.36 2.99 -15.01
N ARG A 175 19.74 3.34 -16.14
CA ARG A 175 18.98 4.59 -16.28
C ARG A 175 17.56 4.39 -15.78
N CYS A 176 17.27 4.95 -14.61
CA CYS A 176 15.94 4.88 -14.00
C CYS A 176 15.32 6.29 -13.86
N LEU A 177 14.14 6.49 -14.43
CA LEU A 177 13.36 7.73 -14.29
C LEU A 177 12.25 7.54 -13.25
N ALA A 178 12.09 8.52 -12.35
CA ALA A 178 10.94 8.60 -11.44
C ALA A 178 9.94 9.64 -11.95
N ALA A 179 8.80 9.21 -12.47
CA ALA A 179 7.72 10.07 -12.96
C ALA A 179 6.68 10.29 -11.85
N ILE A 180 6.88 11.30 -11.03
CA ILE A 180 6.06 11.60 -9.85
C ILE A 180 5.58 13.06 -9.82
N GLY A 181 4.39 13.27 -9.25
CA GLY A 181 3.79 14.60 -9.12
C GLY A 181 4.59 15.54 -8.22
N GLY A 182 4.47 16.86 -8.46
CA GLY A 182 5.13 17.89 -7.65
C GLY A 182 6.57 18.24 -8.06
N PHE A 183 7.04 17.67 -9.17
CA PHE A 183 8.27 18.06 -9.86
C PHE A 183 7.96 18.52 -11.29
N ASP A 184 8.95 19.12 -11.94
CA ASP A 184 8.85 19.67 -13.30
C ASP A 184 8.36 18.61 -14.29
N SER A 185 7.27 18.91 -14.98
CA SER A 185 6.62 18.01 -15.93
C SER A 185 7.44 17.89 -17.21
N LEU A 186 7.97 19.03 -17.70
CA LEU A 186 8.71 19.07 -18.95
C LEU A 186 10.03 18.30 -18.85
N GLY A 187 10.73 18.42 -17.72
CA GLY A 187 11.92 17.64 -17.42
C GLY A 187 11.64 16.14 -17.36
N GLN A 188 10.49 15.72 -16.81
CA GLN A 188 10.08 14.31 -16.81
C GLN A 188 9.72 13.81 -18.21
N ALA A 189 9.01 14.60 -19.02
CA ALA A 189 8.70 14.30 -20.41
C ALA A 189 9.98 14.12 -21.25
N LYS A 190 10.93 15.07 -21.14
CA LYS A 190 12.25 14.98 -21.79
C LYS A 190 13.04 13.77 -21.29
N GLY A 191 12.99 13.49 -19.99
CA GLY A 191 13.62 12.31 -19.39
C GLY A 191 13.05 11.01 -19.94
N LEU A 192 11.73 10.95 -20.13
CA LEU A 192 11.04 9.79 -20.70
C LEU A 192 11.37 9.61 -22.19
N ALA A 193 11.41 10.70 -22.95
CA ALA A 193 11.79 10.70 -24.37
C ALA A 193 13.22 10.17 -24.60
N ARG A 194 14.12 10.27 -23.60
CA ARG A 194 15.47 9.67 -23.62
C ARG A 194 15.48 8.15 -23.40
N ARG A 195 14.32 7.53 -23.23
CA ARG A 195 14.14 6.07 -23.10
C ARG A 195 15.02 5.47 -21.99
N PRO A 196 14.77 5.82 -20.71
CA PRO A 196 15.42 5.15 -19.59
C PRO A 196 15.11 3.65 -19.62
N HIS A 197 15.95 2.82 -19.00
CA HIS A 197 15.72 1.37 -18.97
C HIS A 197 14.49 1.03 -18.13
N VAL A 198 14.34 1.72 -16.99
CA VAL A 198 13.23 1.54 -16.05
C VAL A 198 12.54 2.90 -15.82
N VAL A 199 11.21 2.88 -15.88
CA VAL A 199 10.36 4.00 -15.45
C VAL A 199 9.62 3.57 -14.19
N VAL A 200 9.80 4.32 -13.11
CA VAL A 200 9.01 4.17 -11.88
C VAL A 200 8.06 5.36 -11.77
N ALA A 201 6.77 5.14 -11.56
CA ALA A 201 5.80 6.23 -11.64
C ALA A 201 4.63 6.09 -10.66
N THR A 202 4.01 7.22 -10.36
CA THR A 202 2.62 7.23 -9.85
C THR A 202 1.65 7.25 -11.04
N PRO A 203 0.54 6.48 -11.01
CA PRO A 203 -0.40 6.39 -12.15
C PRO A 203 -0.79 7.75 -12.73
N GLY A 204 -1.30 8.66 -11.89
CA GLY A 204 -1.75 9.98 -12.36
C GLY A 204 -0.67 10.84 -13.02
N ARG A 205 0.59 10.75 -12.60
CA ARG A 205 1.67 11.53 -13.26
C ARG A 205 1.99 10.96 -14.62
N ILE A 206 2.18 9.65 -14.76
CA ILE A 206 2.52 9.09 -16.06
C ILE A 206 1.36 9.20 -17.05
N ALA A 207 0.11 9.04 -16.59
CA ALA A 207 -1.08 9.29 -17.41
C ALA A 207 -1.16 10.75 -17.88
N THR A 208 -0.86 11.72 -16.99
CA THR A 208 -0.78 13.14 -17.37
C THR A 208 0.26 13.37 -18.45
N LEU A 209 1.48 12.82 -18.31
CA LEU A 209 2.54 12.99 -19.31
C LEU A 209 2.12 12.40 -20.68
N ILE A 210 1.49 11.23 -20.69
CA ILE A 210 1.00 10.59 -21.93
C ILE A 210 -0.14 11.39 -22.55
N ASN A 211 -1.05 11.94 -21.76
CA ASN A 211 -2.16 12.74 -22.28
C ASN A 211 -1.70 14.10 -22.82
N ASP A 212 -0.73 14.73 -22.14
CA ASP A 212 -0.16 16.01 -22.56
C ASP A 212 0.66 15.87 -23.86
N ASP A 213 1.33 14.72 -24.06
CA ASP A 213 2.09 14.38 -25.26
C ASP A 213 1.86 12.90 -25.63
N PRO A 214 0.89 12.61 -26.52
CA PRO A 214 0.57 11.24 -26.95
C PRO A 214 1.73 10.48 -27.60
N ASP A 215 2.76 11.16 -28.11
CA ASP A 215 3.94 10.47 -28.64
C ASP A 215 4.76 9.78 -27.54
N LEU A 216 4.64 10.23 -26.28
CA LEU A 216 5.24 9.56 -25.14
C LEU A 216 4.65 8.17 -24.89
N ALA A 217 3.42 7.87 -25.34
CA ALA A 217 2.88 6.51 -25.27
C ALA A 217 3.76 5.52 -26.06
N LYS A 218 4.32 5.94 -27.19
CA LYS A 218 5.15 5.10 -28.07
C LYS A 218 6.48 4.72 -27.42
N VAL A 219 6.94 5.46 -26.41
CA VAL A 219 8.13 5.11 -25.63
C VAL A 219 7.97 3.75 -24.94
N PHE A 220 6.75 3.38 -24.57
CA PHE A 220 6.45 2.13 -23.89
C PHE A 220 6.18 0.93 -24.82
N ALA A 221 6.24 1.11 -26.14
CA ALA A 221 5.87 0.08 -27.12
C ALA A 221 6.73 -1.21 -27.06
N ARG A 222 7.89 -1.18 -26.41
CA ARG A 222 8.77 -2.35 -26.20
C ARG A 222 8.88 -2.79 -24.73
N THR A 223 8.01 -2.27 -23.85
CA THR A 223 8.01 -2.62 -22.43
C THR A 223 7.70 -4.09 -22.25
N LYS A 224 8.63 -4.84 -21.65
CA LYS A 224 8.48 -6.28 -21.36
C LYS A 224 7.94 -6.54 -19.96
N PHE A 225 8.13 -5.61 -19.02
CA PHE A 225 7.77 -5.81 -17.62
C PHE A 225 6.84 -4.70 -17.12
N LEU A 226 5.72 -5.09 -16.51
CA LEU A 226 4.85 -4.20 -15.74
C LEU A 226 4.91 -4.62 -14.27
N VAL A 227 5.13 -3.68 -13.37
CA VAL A 227 5.04 -3.92 -11.92
C VAL A 227 3.94 -3.04 -11.35
N LEU A 228 3.02 -3.61 -10.57
CA LEU A 228 2.14 -2.87 -9.66
C LEU A 228 2.57 -3.20 -8.22
N ASP A 229 3.25 -2.26 -7.57
CA ASP A 229 3.63 -2.35 -6.16
C ASP A 229 2.55 -1.71 -5.29
N GLU A 230 2.19 -2.34 -4.17
CA GLU A 230 0.95 -2.07 -3.42
C GLU A 230 -0.28 -2.14 -4.34
N ALA A 231 -0.42 -3.26 -5.06
CA ALA A 231 -1.40 -3.45 -6.12
C ALA A 231 -2.86 -3.24 -5.66
N ASP A 232 -3.18 -3.57 -4.40
CA ASP A 232 -4.49 -3.30 -3.81
C ASP A 232 -4.87 -1.81 -3.82
N ARG A 233 -3.87 -0.91 -3.77
CA ARG A 233 -4.04 0.55 -3.84
C ARG A 233 -3.87 1.11 -5.24
N VAL A 234 -2.99 0.52 -6.05
CA VAL A 234 -2.87 0.94 -7.45
C VAL A 234 -4.17 0.65 -8.20
N LEU A 235 -4.83 -0.46 -7.89
CA LEU A 235 -6.11 -0.90 -8.48
C LEU A 235 -7.36 -0.33 -7.78
N ASP A 236 -7.18 0.70 -6.95
CA ASP A 236 -8.29 1.43 -6.35
C ASP A 236 -9.03 2.26 -7.42
N ILE A 237 -10.33 2.49 -7.23
CA ILE A 237 -11.23 3.17 -8.19
C ILE A 237 -10.68 4.54 -8.60
N ASN A 238 -9.96 5.20 -7.71
CA ASN A 238 -9.36 6.52 -7.93
C ASN A 238 -8.35 6.57 -9.08
N PHE A 239 -7.77 5.44 -9.50
CA PHE A 239 -6.78 5.37 -10.58
C PHE A 239 -7.30 4.70 -11.85
N GLU A 240 -8.58 4.33 -11.93
CA GLU A 240 -9.10 3.54 -13.07
C GLU A 240 -8.86 4.23 -14.43
N GLU A 241 -9.17 5.53 -14.53
CA GLU A 241 -8.94 6.31 -15.76
C GLU A 241 -7.45 6.40 -16.11
N ASP A 242 -6.61 6.67 -15.11
CA ASP A 242 -5.16 6.79 -15.29
C ASP A 242 -4.57 5.46 -15.75
N LEU A 243 -4.98 4.35 -15.13
CA LEU A 243 -4.55 3.00 -15.50
C LEU A 243 -5.00 2.62 -16.90
N ARG A 244 -6.19 3.05 -17.33
CA ARG A 244 -6.68 2.80 -18.70
C ARG A 244 -5.77 3.44 -19.74
N VAL A 245 -5.35 4.69 -19.53
CA VAL A 245 -4.38 5.39 -20.40
C VAL A 245 -3.05 4.64 -20.41
N ILE A 246 -2.55 4.27 -19.23
CA ILE A 246 -1.26 3.57 -19.11
C ILE A 246 -1.30 2.22 -19.83
N PHE A 247 -2.28 1.36 -19.55
CA PHE A 247 -2.38 0.04 -20.17
C PHE A 247 -2.62 0.11 -21.67
N GLY A 248 -3.28 1.17 -22.17
CA GLY A 248 -3.40 1.43 -23.60
C GLY A 248 -2.06 1.70 -24.30
N SER A 249 -1.05 2.18 -23.58
CA SER A 249 0.30 2.41 -24.10
C SER A 249 1.24 1.19 -24.01
N LEU A 250 0.84 0.14 -23.28
CA LEU A 250 1.67 -1.04 -23.04
C LEU A 250 1.39 -2.17 -24.03
N PRO A 251 2.39 -3.00 -24.38
CA PRO A 251 2.18 -4.21 -25.15
C PRO A 251 1.25 -5.20 -24.44
N LYS A 252 0.43 -5.93 -25.21
CA LYS A 252 -0.40 -7.02 -24.69
C LYS A 252 0.45 -8.17 -24.15
N LYS A 253 1.49 -8.57 -24.88
CA LYS A 253 2.45 -9.59 -24.46
C LYS A 253 3.56 -8.93 -23.64
N ARG A 254 3.45 -9.05 -22.32
CA ARG A 254 4.42 -8.58 -21.32
C ARG A 254 4.30 -9.46 -20.09
N GLN A 255 5.36 -9.52 -19.29
CA GLN A 255 5.33 -10.13 -17.96
C GLN A 255 4.84 -9.09 -16.94
N THR A 256 3.92 -9.50 -16.06
CA THR A 256 3.31 -8.64 -15.06
C THR A 256 3.61 -9.15 -13.65
N PHE A 257 4.07 -8.23 -12.80
CA PHE A 257 4.35 -8.44 -11.39
C PHE A 257 3.34 -7.65 -10.56
N LEU A 258 2.62 -8.33 -9.68
CA LEU A 258 1.64 -7.72 -8.79
C LEU A 258 2.01 -8.06 -7.36
N PHE A 259 2.42 -7.04 -6.61
CA PHE A 259 2.84 -7.22 -5.23
C PHE A 259 1.96 -6.39 -4.32
N SER A 260 1.46 -6.99 -3.25
CA SER A 260 0.58 -6.33 -2.30
C SER A 260 0.84 -6.83 -0.89
N ALA A 261 0.57 -5.98 0.10
CA ALA A 261 0.48 -6.43 1.49
C ALA A 261 -0.85 -7.12 1.81
N THR A 262 -1.90 -6.82 1.04
CA THR A 262 -3.24 -7.36 1.30
C THR A 262 -3.94 -7.82 0.03
N ILE A 263 -4.87 -8.76 0.20
CA ILE A 263 -5.76 -9.18 -0.88
C ILE A 263 -7.04 -8.32 -0.86
N SER A 264 -7.28 -7.57 -1.92
CA SER A 264 -8.52 -6.82 -2.16
C SER A 264 -9.43 -7.59 -3.11
N ASP A 265 -10.73 -7.29 -3.12
CA ASP A 265 -11.67 -7.98 -4.03
C ASP A 265 -11.31 -7.73 -5.50
N ASN A 266 -10.88 -6.51 -5.85
CA ASN A 266 -10.35 -6.20 -7.18
C ASN A 266 -9.16 -7.09 -7.55
N LEU A 267 -8.28 -7.40 -6.57
CA LEU A 267 -7.14 -8.28 -6.79
C LEU A 267 -7.57 -9.75 -6.94
N ARG A 268 -8.57 -10.20 -6.19
CA ARG A 268 -9.17 -11.54 -6.31
C ARG A 268 -9.82 -11.74 -7.67
N SER A 269 -10.68 -10.82 -8.09
CA SER A 269 -11.32 -10.89 -9.41
C SER A 269 -10.28 -10.89 -10.53
N LEU A 270 -9.20 -10.12 -10.35
CA LEU A 270 -8.11 -10.10 -11.31
C LEU A 270 -7.33 -11.44 -11.34
N LEU A 271 -7.13 -12.10 -10.18
CA LEU A 271 -6.54 -13.44 -10.12
C LEU A 271 -7.40 -14.46 -10.88
N GLU A 272 -8.70 -14.46 -10.64
CA GLU A 272 -9.66 -15.35 -11.32
C GLU A 272 -9.63 -15.16 -12.85
N LEU A 273 -9.42 -13.92 -13.31
CA LEU A 273 -9.35 -13.58 -14.73
C LEU A 273 -7.98 -13.88 -15.37
N SER A 274 -6.90 -14.01 -14.58
CA SER A 274 -5.53 -14.16 -15.08
C SER A 274 -5.25 -15.55 -15.68
N GLY A 275 -6.07 -16.57 -15.40
CA GLY A 275 -5.89 -17.94 -15.89
C GLY A 275 -4.59 -18.63 -15.41
N ASN A 276 -4.40 -19.89 -15.83
CA ASN A 276 -3.36 -20.82 -15.33
C ASN A 276 -1.89 -20.41 -15.51
N ASN A 277 -1.58 -19.27 -16.16
CA ASN A 277 -0.19 -18.91 -16.48
C ASN A 277 0.50 -18.02 -15.42
N SER A 278 -0.24 -17.47 -14.46
CA SER A 278 0.32 -16.67 -13.37
C SER A 278 0.70 -17.52 -12.17
N TYR A 279 1.82 -17.19 -11.52
CA TYR A 279 2.26 -17.80 -10.26
C TYR A 279 1.71 -16.98 -9.10
N PHE A 280 1.00 -17.63 -8.18
CA PHE A 280 0.49 -17.02 -6.96
C PHE A 280 1.31 -17.47 -5.77
N PHE A 281 1.84 -16.51 -5.03
CA PHE A 281 2.45 -16.72 -3.73
C PHE A 281 1.71 -15.90 -2.69
N GLU A 282 1.22 -16.59 -1.66
CA GLU A 282 0.60 -15.95 -0.50
C GLU A 282 1.30 -16.45 0.77
N ALA A 283 1.93 -15.53 1.49
CA ALA A 283 2.35 -15.77 2.86
C ALA A 283 1.15 -15.50 3.78
N TYR A 284 0.27 -16.49 3.95
CA TYR A 284 -0.97 -16.36 4.70
C TYR A 284 -0.74 -16.41 6.22
N GLU A 285 -0.86 -15.26 6.89
CA GLU A 285 -1.08 -15.21 8.34
C GLU A 285 -2.41 -14.51 8.71
N GLY A 286 -3.23 -14.16 7.72
CA GLY A 286 -4.41 -13.33 7.91
C GLY A 286 -4.05 -11.88 8.26
N PHE A 287 -5.05 -11.06 8.60
CA PHE A 287 -4.88 -9.70 9.10
C PHE A 287 -4.37 -9.67 10.55
N LYS A 288 -3.33 -10.48 10.84
CA LYS A 288 -2.74 -10.55 12.17
C LYS A 288 -1.63 -9.51 12.30
N THR A 289 -1.65 -8.83 13.43
CA THR A 289 -0.49 -8.08 13.90
C THR A 289 0.54 -9.04 14.47
N VAL A 290 1.83 -8.73 14.33
CA VAL A 290 2.93 -9.50 14.94
C VAL A 290 2.70 -9.69 16.44
N ASP A 291 2.94 -10.90 16.96
CA ASP A 291 2.70 -11.23 18.37
C ASP A 291 3.51 -10.37 19.34
N THR A 292 4.67 -9.88 18.92
CA THR A 292 5.56 -9.01 19.71
C THR A 292 5.05 -7.56 19.80
N LEU A 293 3.96 -7.21 19.12
CA LEU A 293 3.37 -5.86 19.14
C LEU A 293 2.38 -5.71 20.31
N LYS A 294 2.74 -4.88 21.30
CA LYS A 294 1.82 -4.43 22.36
C LYS A 294 0.91 -3.32 21.80
N GLN A 295 -0.39 -3.60 21.77
CA GLN A 295 -1.39 -2.68 21.23
C GLN A 295 -2.29 -2.18 22.33
N LEU A 296 -2.26 -0.86 22.54
CA LEU A 296 -2.95 -0.20 23.63
C LEU A 296 -3.85 0.92 23.13
N TYR A 297 -4.86 1.25 23.94
CA TYR A 297 -5.69 2.42 23.76
C TYR A 297 -5.68 3.30 25.01
N ILE A 298 -5.93 4.60 24.82
CA ILE A 298 -6.11 5.57 25.90
C ILE A 298 -7.40 6.33 25.68
N HIS A 299 -8.23 6.43 26.72
CA HIS A 299 -9.33 7.40 26.72
C HIS A 299 -8.78 8.80 26.94
N VAL A 300 -9.03 9.68 25.97
CA VAL A 300 -8.51 11.05 25.98
C VAL A 300 -9.67 12.03 25.81
N PRO A 301 -9.81 13.04 26.69
CA PRO A 301 -10.76 14.13 26.47
C PRO A 301 -10.48 14.83 25.12
N PRO A 302 -11.51 15.12 24.30
CA PRO A 302 -11.32 15.69 22.96
C PRO A 302 -10.47 16.98 22.92
N ASP A 303 -10.55 17.79 23.97
CA ASP A 303 -9.85 19.06 24.15
C ASP A 303 -8.43 18.93 24.73
N ALA A 304 -8.04 17.72 25.15
CA ALA A 304 -6.78 17.41 25.80
C ALA A 304 -5.84 16.52 24.95
N LYS A 305 -6.19 16.20 23.69
CA LYS A 305 -5.35 15.32 22.85
C LYS A 305 -3.92 15.84 22.69
N GLU A 306 -3.72 17.14 22.59
CA GLU A 306 -2.39 17.75 22.51
C GLU A 306 -1.57 17.56 23.80
N LEU A 307 -2.22 17.58 24.96
CA LEU A 307 -1.58 17.33 26.25
C LEU A 307 -1.08 15.89 26.34
N TYR A 308 -1.94 14.95 25.98
CA TYR A 308 -1.63 13.52 26.02
C TYR A 308 -0.53 13.17 25.02
N LEU A 309 -0.58 13.73 23.81
CA LEU A 309 0.48 13.56 22.83
C LEU A 309 1.81 14.10 23.37
N PHE A 310 1.83 15.33 23.89
CA PHE A 310 3.06 15.92 24.40
C PHE A 310 3.62 15.13 25.59
N TYR A 311 2.76 14.66 26.50
CA TYR A 311 3.15 13.81 27.62
C TYR A 311 3.83 12.52 27.17
N LEU A 312 3.23 11.78 26.22
CA LEU A 312 3.84 10.56 25.70
C LEU A 312 5.19 10.84 25.01
N LEU A 313 5.28 11.96 24.27
CA LEU A 313 6.50 12.35 23.59
C LEU A 313 7.60 12.84 24.55
N SER A 314 7.25 13.46 25.68
CA SER A 314 8.22 13.91 26.68
C SER A 314 8.85 12.76 27.46
N LYS A 315 8.13 11.63 27.57
CA LYS A 315 8.60 10.39 28.21
C LYS A 315 9.47 9.51 27.32
N MET A 316 9.66 9.85 26.05
CA MET A 316 10.45 9.05 25.11
C MET A 316 11.84 8.65 25.62
N ASN A 317 12.56 9.57 26.28
CA ASN A 317 13.89 9.29 26.80
C ASN A 317 13.85 8.34 28.01
N GLU A 318 12.86 8.49 28.89
CA GLU A 318 12.66 7.63 30.06
C GLU A 318 12.27 6.21 29.63
N ASP A 319 11.45 6.09 28.59
CA ASP A 319 10.93 4.82 28.06
C ASP A 319 11.86 4.17 27.01
N ASN A 320 13.04 4.75 26.75
CA ASN A 320 14.01 4.29 25.74
C ASN A 320 13.41 4.21 24.31
N ILE A 321 12.49 5.13 23.98
CA ILE A 321 11.84 5.27 22.67
C ILE A 321 12.63 6.26 21.84
N ARG A 322 13.21 5.80 20.72
CA ARG A 322 14.08 6.64 19.87
C ARG A 322 13.34 7.22 18.67
N SER A 323 12.29 6.54 18.20
CA SER A 323 11.52 6.98 17.03
C SER A 323 10.03 6.73 17.20
N VAL A 324 9.24 7.73 16.77
CA VAL A 324 7.78 7.73 16.87
C VAL A 324 7.14 8.15 15.55
N ILE A 325 6.10 7.44 15.13
CA ILE A 325 5.18 7.92 14.08
C ILE A 325 3.84 8.24 14.70
N VAL A 326 3.35 9.46 14.45
CA VAL A 326 2.04 9.93 14.90
C VAL A 326 1.12 10.04 13.69
N PHE A 327 0.09 9.20 13.64
CA PHE A 327 -0.89 9.20 12.56
C PHE A 327 -2.09 10.09 12.87
N VAL A 328 -2.38 11.02 11.96
CA VAL A 328 -3.52 11.94 12.02
C VAL A 328 -4.40 11.83 10.78
N SER A 329 -5.68 12.18 10.91
CA SER A 329 -6.65 12.03 9.82
C SER A 329 -6.59 13.14 8.77
N THR A 330 -6.09 14.33 9.11
CA THR A 330 -6.13 15.48 8.19
C THR A 330 -4.78 16.17 8.03
N CYS A 331 -4.55 16.74 6.85
CA CYS A 331 -3.36 17.56 6.56
C CYS A 331 -3.29 18.80 7.46
N ARG A 332 -4.44 19.38 7.82
CA ARG A 332 -4.53 20.54 8.71
C ARG A 332 -4.04 20.18 10.10
N THR A 333 -4.53 19.08 10.68
CA THR A 333 -4.09 18.59 11.99
C THR A 333 -2.61 18.26 11.98
N CYS A 334 -2.12 17.62 10.91
CA CYS A 334 -0.71 17.31 10.74
C CYS A 334 0.18 18.56 10.79
N GLN A 335 -0.19 19.61 10.04
CA GLN A 335 0.54 20.88 10.04
C GLN A 335 0.39 21.65 11.36
N TYR A 336 -0.78 21.61 11.98
CA TYR A 336 -1.00 22.22 13.29
C TYR A 336 -0.11 21.58 14.38
N LEU A 337 -0.03 20.24 14.41
CA LEU A 337 0.83 19.54 15.36
C LEU A 337 2.31 19.80 15.09
N ASP A 338 2.72 19.99 13.83
CA ASP A 338 4.07 20.39 13.44
C ASP A 338 4.47 21.69 14.15
N PHE A 339 3.62 22.71 14.06
CA PHE A 339 3.85 24.00 14.75
C PHE A 339 3.74 23.88 16.27
N LEU A 340 2.80 23.09 16.77
CA LEU A 340 2.65 22.89 18.21
C LEU A 340 3.90 22.25 18.82
N LEU A 341 4.44 21.20 18.21
CA LEU A 341 5.65 20.53 18.70
C LEU A 341 6.90 21.41 18.54
N GLU A 342 6.99 22.19 17.46
CA GLU A 342 8.02 23.22 17.29
C GLU A 342 8.02 24.22 18.46
N GLU A 343 6.86 24.79 18.80
CA GLU A 343 6.71 25.72 19.94
C GLU A 343 7.00 25.06 21.30
N LEU A 344 6.79 23.75 21.40
CA LEU A 344 7.09 22.99 22.62
C LEU A 344 8.56 22.57 22.73
N GLY A 345 9.34 22.79 21.68
CA GLY A 345 10.75 22.40 21.60
C GLY A 345 10.96 20.90 21.39
N HIS A 346 9.96 20.20 20.82
CA HIS A 346 10.04 18.77 20.53
C HIS A 346 10.26 18.57 19.02
N PRO A 347 11.45 18.11 18.57
CA PRO A 347 11.76 18.02 17.16
C PRO A 347 10.84 17.01 16.44
N ALA A 348 10.04 17.53 15.50
CA ALA A 348 9.16 16.74 14.66
C ALA A 348 9.25 17.17 13.20
N VAL A 349 8.93 16.25 12.29
CA VAL A 349 8.73 16.54 10.87
C VAL A 349 7.37 16.01 10.46
N SER A 350 6.69 16.71 9.55
CA SER A 350 5.36 16.32 9.08
C SER A 350 5.33 15.89 7.60
N LEU A 351 4.60 14.83 7.33
CA LEU A 351 4.41 14.22 6.01
C LEU A 351 2.92 14.17 5.65
N HIS A 352 2.49 15.12 4.82
CA HIS A 352 1.11 15.19 4.32
C HIS A 352 1.06 15.80 2.92
N SER A 353 -0.05 15.60 2.21
CA SER A 353 -0.17 15.95 0.79
C SER A 353 -0.15 17.46 0.50
N HIS A 354 -0.33 18.31 1.52
CA HIS A 354 -0.27 19.75 1.32
C HIS A 354 1.15 20.33 1.26
N LYS A 355 2.16 19.62 1.81
CA LYS A 355 3.55 20.06 1.68
C LYS A 355 4.06 19.88 0.25
N PRO A 356 4.95 20.76 -0.22
CA PRO A 356 5.68 20.54 -1.46
C PRO A 356 6.39 19.18 -1.48
N GLN A 357 6.48 18.55 -2.64
CA GLN A 357 7.02 17.19 -2.75
C GLN A 357 8.48 17.09 -2.27
N SER A 358 9.31 18.09 -2.57
CA SER A 358 10.69 18.18 -2.07
C SER A 358 10.77 18.19 -0.54
N ARG A 359 9.88 18.93 0.13
CA ARG A 359 9.78 18.98 1.59
C ARG A 359 9.32 17.65 2.18
N ARG A 360 8.40 16.94 1.50
CA ARG A 360 7.93 15.61 1.92
C ARG A 360 9.06 14.58 1.89
N LEU A 361 9.86 14.57 0.82
CA LEU A 361 11.03 13.70 0.72
C LEU A 361 12.12 14.07 1.76
N ALA A 362 12.36 15.36 1.98
CA ALA A 362 13.30 15.82 3.00
C ALA A 362 12.86 15.44 4.43
N ALA A 363 11.57 15.57 4.74
CA ALA A 363 11.01 15.12 6.02
C ALA A 363 11.22 13.61 6.23
N LEU A 364 10.89 12.81 5.21
CA LEU A 364 11.10 11.36 5.25
C LEU A 364 12.59 11.02 5.44
N HIS A 365 13.49 11.68 4.71
CA HIS A 365 14.93 11.49 4.86
C HIS A 365 15.44 11.85 6.26
N ASN A 366 15.00 12.99 6.82
CA ASN A 366 15.39 13.42 8.16
C ASN A 366 14.92 12.44 9.25
N PHE A 367 13.73 11.87 9.07
CA PHE A 367 13.24 10.82 9.97
C PHE A 367 14.02 9.51 9.81
N LYS A 368 14.19 9.01 8.57
CA LYS A 368 14.93 7.76 8.30
C LYS A 368 16.39 7.81 8.77
N SER A 369 17.03 8.98 8.69
CA SER A 369 18.40 9.19 9.16
C SER A 369 18.51 9.44 10.67
N SER A 370 17.41 9.27 11.43
CA SER A 370 17.35 9.53 12.88
C SER A 370 17.74 10.96 13.30
N LYS A 371 17.72 11.92 12.36
CA LYS A 371 17.95 13.35 12.66
C LYS A 371 16.79 13.97 13.42
N VAL A 372 15.58 13.46 13.18
CA VAL A 372 14.36 13.90 13.86
C VAL A 372 13.63 12.65 14.37
N PRO A 373 13.31 12.57 15.66
CA PRO A 373 12.75 11.37 16.28
C PRO A 373 11.24 11.21 16.08
N VAL A 374 10.52 12.26 15.66
CA VAL A 374 9.05 12.23 15.51
C VAL A 374 8.65 12.52 14.06
N LEU A 375 7.86 11.61 13.47
CA LEU A 375 7.20 11.79 12.18
C LEU A 375 5.69 11.94 12.39
N LEU A 376 5.16 13.13 12.14
CA LEU A 376 3.73 13.37 12.03
C LEU A 376 3.28 13.01 10.62
N ALA A 377 2.25 12.20 10.45
CA ALA A 377 1.82 11.81 9.11
C ALA A 377 0.32 11.57 8.98
N THR A 378 -0.20 11.87 7.80
CA THR A 378 -1.47 11.26 7.37
C THR A 378 -1.22 9.85 6.85
N ASP A 379 -2.24 9.17 6.34
CA ASP A 379 -2.12 7.83 5.74
C ASP A 379 -1.18 7.74 4.52
N VAL A 380 -0.55 8.85 4.12
CA VAL A 380 0.60 8.83 3.22
C VAL A 380 1.75 7.99 3.78
N ALA A 381 2.02 8.04 5.10
CA ALA A 381 3.15 7.32 5.70
C ALA A 381 2.81 5.89 6.11
N SER A 382 1.54 5.48 6.07
CA SER A 382 1.12 4.20 6.65
C SER A 382 1.53 3.01 5.79
N ARG A 383 1.86 3.20 4.51
CA ARG A 383 2.07 2.11 3.53
C ARG A 383 3.27 2.32 2.62
N GLY A 384 3.90 1.21 2.20
CA GLY A 384 4.98 1.18 1.22
C GLY A 384 6.31 1.83 1.62
N LEU A 385 6.29 2.86 2.46
CA LEU A 385 7.50 3.58 2.83
C LEU A 385 8.40 2.65 3.65
N ASP A 386 9.64 2.51 3.18
CA ASP A 386 10.72 1.82 3.86
C ASP A 386 11.23 2.71 4.99
N ILE A 387 10.39 2.86 6.00
CA ILE A 387 10.76 3.49 7.26
C ILE A 387 11.30 2.36 8.13
N GLN A 388 12.48 2.57 8.73
CA GLN A 388 13.02 1.64 9.73
C GLN A 388 11.96 1.38 10.81
N THR A 389 11.97 0.17 11.37
CA THR A 389 11.06 -0.17 12.48
C THR A 389 11.13 0.91 13.56
N VAL A 390 9.97 1.52 13.83
CA VAL A 390 9.88 2.55 14.87
C VAL A 390 9.56 1.93 16.22
N ASP A 391 9.99 2.58 17.29
CA ASP A 391 9.79 2.04 18.64
C ASP A 391 8.33 2.23 19.10
N LEU A 392 7.68 3.33 18.69
CA LEU A 392 6.29 3.64 19.03
C LEU A 392 5.46 4.16 17.83
N VAL A 393 4.24 3.67 17.70
CA VAL A 393 3.21 4.23 16.81
C VAL A 393 2.08 4.83 17.63
N ILE A 394 1.75 6.10 17.39
CA ILE A 394 0.61 6.77 18.01
C ILE A 394 -0.47 7.00 16.96
N ASN A 395 -1.62 6.35 17.09
CA ASN A 395 -2.83 6.72 16.36
C ASN A 395 -3.49 7.89 17.09
N TYR A 396 -3.04 9.11 16.79
CA TYR A 396 -3.65 10.32 17.31
C TYR A 396 -5.13 10.38 16.91
N ASP A 397 -5.44 10.01 15.66
CA ASP A 397 -6.81 9.73 15.23
C ASP A 397 -6.96 8.26 14.82
N VAL A 398 -8.01 7.60 15.34
CA VAL A 398 -8.32 6.21 14.99
C VAL A 398 -8.59 6.11 13.48
N PRO A 399 -7.94 5.18 12.76
CA PRO A 399 -8.18 5.00 11.32
C PRO A 399 -9.63 4.58 11.05
N ARG A 400 -10.15 4.99 9.89
CA ARG A 400 -11.53 4.67 9.48
C ARG A 400 -11.75 3.23 9.07
N TYR A 401 -10.68 2.55 8.65
CA TYR A 401 -10.74 1.19 8.16
C TYR A 401 -9.75 0.32 8.94
N PRO A 402 -10.15 -0.88 9.41
CA PRO A 402 -9.26 -1.79 10.13
C PRO A 402 -7.98 -2.14 9.37
N ARG A 403 -8.07 -2.24 8.03
CA ARG A 403 -6.88 -2.45 7.19
C ARG A 403 -5.87 -1.33 7.37
N ASP A 404 -6.29 -0.06 7.45
CA ASP A 404 -5.36 1.06 7.66
C ASP A 404 -4.66 0.95 9.03
N TYR A 405 -5.37 0.52 10.07
CA TYR A 405 -4.79 0.28 11.40
C TYR A 405 -3.62 -0.71 11.33
N ILE A 406 -3.81 -1.87 10.71
CA ILE A 406 -2.78 -2.90 10.61
C ILE A 406 -1.52 -2.38 9.90
N HIS A 407 -1.69 -1.58 8.84
CA HIS A 407 -0.55 -0.98 8.14
C HIS A 407 0.17 0.11 8.97
N ARG A 408 -0.58 0.89 9.76
CA ARG A 408 -0.03 1.90 10.66
C ARG A 408 0.79 1.24 11.76
N VAL A 409 0.22 0.26 12.46
CA VAL A 409 0.93 -0.41 13.57
C VAL A 409 2.01 -1.36 13.08
N GLY A 410 1.91 -1.89 11.85
CA GLY A 410 2.99 -2.61 11.17
C GLY A 410 4.21 -1.74 10.81
N ARG A 411 4.27 -0.47 11.22
CA ARG A 411 5.49 0.36 11.19
C ARG A 411 6.41 0.08 12.38
N THR A 412 5.89 -0.51 13.45
CA THR A 412 6.66 -0.99 14.60
C THR A 412 6.71 -2.52 14.60
N ALA A 413 7.39 -3.14 15.58
CA ALA A 413 7.47 -4.58 15.79
C ALA A 413 7.92 -5.42 14.57
N ARG A 414 8.85 -4.93 13.75
CA ARG A 414 9.46 -5.75 12.66
C ARG A 414 10.76 -6.40 13.10
N ALA A 415 11.05 -7.58 12.54
CA ALA A 415 12.29 -8.33 12.72
C ALA A 415 12.66 -8.65 14.18
N THR A 416 11.91 -9.56 14.81
CA THR A 416 12.09 -10.10 16.19
C THR A 416 12.03 -9.09 17.35
N ARG A 417 12.01 -7.78 17.08
CA ARG A 417 11.89 -6.74 18.11
C ARG A 417 10.44 -6.55 18.54
N GLY A 418 10.24 -6.27 19.82
CA GLY A 418 8.96 -5.78 20.34
C GLY A 418 8.61 -4.41 19.77
N GLY A 419 7.32 -4.07 19.78
CA GLY A 419 6.85 -2.75 19.38
C GLY A 419 5.66 -2.30 20.21
N LEU A 420 5.44 -0.99 20.26
CA LEU A 420 4.32 -0.39 20.99
C LEU A 420 3.44 0.41 20.04
N SER A 421 2.13 0.23 20.14
CA SER A 421 1.18 1.13 19.49
C SER A 421 0.14 1.63 20.48
N ILE A 422 -0.14 2.93 20.46
CA ILE A 422 -1.10 3.59 21.34
C ILE A 422 -2.14 4.30 20.47
N SER A 423 -3.43 4.04 20.72
CA SER A 423 -4.54 4.71 20.01
C SER A 423 -5.36 5.60 20.92
N PHE A 424 -5.60 6.84 20.51
CA PHE A 424 -6.43 7.78 21.27
C PHE A 424 -7.91 7.58 20.96
N ILE A 425 -8.69 7.30 22.00
CA ILE A 425 -10.15 7.11 21.94
C ILE A 425 -10.80 8.31 22.61
N THR A 426 -11.52 9.11 21.82
CA THR A 426 -12.07 10.40 22.28
C THR A 426 -13.59 10.47 22.25
N THR A 427 -14.20 9.69 21.36
CA THR A 427 -15.65 9.73 21.11
C THR A 427 -16.25 8.33 21.05
N GLN A 428 -17.58 8.25 21.13
CA GLN A 428 -18.32 7.00 20.88
C GLN A 428 -18.06 6.42 19.48
N ARG A 429 -17.78 7.29 18.50
CA ARG A 429 -17.40 6.86 17.15
C ARG A 429 -16.05 6.12 17.16
N ASP A 430 -15.09 6.63 17.91
CA ASP A 430 -13.77 5.98 18.03
C ASP A 430 -13.88 4.60 18.67
N ILE A 431 -14.82 4.43 19.61
CA ILE A 431 -15.12 3.11 20.23
C ILE A 431 -15.66 2.13 19.17
N ARG A 432 -16.58 2.57 18.30
CA ARG A 432 -17.07 1.71 17.20
C ARG A 432 -15.94 1.30 16.26
N LEU A 433 -15.11 2.25 15.85
CA LEU A 433 -13.94 1.97 15.01
C LEU A 433 -12.94 1.03 15.69
N LEU A 434 -12.75 1.17 17.01
CA LEU A 434 -11.92 0.28 17.80
C LEU A 434 -12.46 -1.15 17.75
N HIS A 435 -13.76 -1.37 17.96
CA HIS A 435 -14.33 -2.72 17.85
C HIS A 435 -14.22 -3.31 16.45
N GLU A 436 -14.46 -2.52 15.40
CA GLU A 436 -14.23 -2.97 14.01
C GLU A 436 -12.75 -3.37 13.78
N ILE A 437 -11.81 -2.69 14.44
CA ILE A 437 -10.39 -3.05 14.41
C ILE A 437 -10.15 -4.35 15.18
N GLU A 438 -10.68 -4.49 16.40
CA GLU A 438 -10.53 -5.68 17.24
C GLU A 438 -11.08 -6.93 16.57
N ASP A 439 -12.22 -6.82 15.88
CA ASP A 439 -12.85 -7.91 15.13
C ASP A 439 -11.93 -8.42 14.01
N VAL A 440 -11.26 -7.51 13.29
CA VAL A 440 -10.36 -7.87 12.18
C VAL A 440 -9.01 -8.36 12.70
N VAL A 441 -8.48 -7.78 13.78
CA VAL A 441 -7.22 -8.21 14.39
C VAL A 441 -7.40 -9.54 15.16
N GLY A 442 -8.62 -9.85 15.59
CA GLY A 442 -8.97 -11.06 16.32
C GLY A 442 -8.57 -11.03 17.80
N LYS A 443 -8.31 -9.84 18.37
CA LYS A 443 -8.02 -9.66 19.81
C LYS A 443 -8.41 -8.26 20.28
N GLN A 444 -8.77 -8.15 21.56
CA GLN A 444 -9.02 -6.86 22.20
C GLN A 444 -7.73 -6.10 22.48
N LEU A 445 -7.76 -4.78 22.32
CA LEU A 445 -6.63 -3.92 22.68
C LEU A 445 -6.61 -3.70 24.19
N GLY A 446 -5.43 -3.65 24.78
CA GLY A 446 -5.28 -3.36 26.21
C GLY A 446 -5.49 -1.87 26.50
N ALA A 447 -6.02 -1.54 27.68
CA ALA A 447 -5.97 -0.16 28.16
C ALA A 447 -4.52 0.20 28.52
N TYR A 448 -4.09 1.42 28.18
CA TYR A 448 -2.81 1.95 28.66
C TYR A 448 -2.90 2.21 30.17
N ASP A 449 -2.03 1.57 30.92
CA ASP A 449 -1.98 1.55 32.39
C ASP A 449 -0.98 2.54 33.00
N GLY A 450 -0.27 3.32 32.17
CA GLY A 450 0.70 4.29 32.66
C GLY A 450 0.08 5.34 33.58
N GLU A 451 0.83 5.78 34.60
CA GLU A 451 0.37 6.82 35.52
C GLU A 451 0.22 8.16 34.79
N MET A 452 -0.98 8.47 34.31
CA MET A 452 -1.31 9.74 33.63
C MET A 452 -1.56 10.89 34.63
N ARG A 453 -1.21 10.73 35.91
CA ARG A 453 -1.40 11.74 36.97
C ARG A 453 -0.72 13.07 36.63
N ASP A 454 0.35 12.96 35.85
CA ASP A 454 1.22 14.07 35.49
C ASP A 454 0.91 14.69 34.12
N VAL A 455 -0.11 14.22 33.41
CA VAL A 455 -0.45 14.72 32.06
C VAL A 455 -0.75 16.23 32.06
N ASN A 456 -1.20 16.76 33.21
CA ASN A 456 -1.54 18.16 33.40
C ASN A 456 -0.36 19.03 33.85
N LYS A 457 0.82 18.46 34.16
CA LYS A 457 1.99 19.23 34.63
C LYS A 457 2.40 20.33 33.64
N ASP A 458 2.33 20.02 32.35
CA ASP A 458 2.72 20.94 31.27
C ASP A 458 1.51 21.66 30.64
N ALA A 459 0.35 21.64 31.27
CA ALA A 459 -0.88 22.17 30.68
C ALA A 459 -0.77 23.62 30.21
N THR A 460 -0.23 24.50 31.05
CA THR A 460 -0.03 25.92 30.71
C THR A 460 0.89 26.08 29.49
N LYS A 461 1.96 25.28 29.40
CA LYS A 461 2.91 25.30 28.29
C LYS A 461 2.24 24.88 26.98
N VAL A 462 1.50 23.76 27.01
CA VAL A 462 0.79 23.23 25.84
C VAL A 462 -0.33 24.16 25.38
N PHE A 463 -1.11 24.76 26.29
CA PHE A 463 -2.14 25.71 25.91
C PHE A 463 -1.57 27.00 25.29
N LYS A 464 -0.41 27.47 25.77
CA LYS A 464 0.31 28.58 25.14
C LYS A 464 0.76 28.20 23.72
N ALA A 465 1.39 27.03 23.55
CA ALA A 465 1.82 26.53 22.25
C ALA A 465 0.64 26.34 21.29
N ARG A 466 -0.52 25.83 21.77
CA ARG A 466 -1.77 25.73 21.01
C ARG A 466 -2.19 27.09 20.44
N ARG A 467 -2.14 28.16 21.24
CA ARG A 467 -2.49 29.51 20.77
C ARG A 467 -1.53 29.99 19.67
N LEU A 468 -0.22 29.81 19.85
CA LEU A 468 0.79 30.22 18.89
C LEU A 468 0.72 29.41 17.59
N ALA A 469 0.54 28.09 17.67
CA ALA A 469 0.36 27.22 16.52
C ALA A 469 -0.88 27.60 15.70
N ASN A 470 -1.99 27.96 16.35
CA ASN A 470 -3.18 28.46 15.66
C ASN A 470 -2.95 29.81 14.97
N MET A 471 -2.18 30.73 15.59
CA MET A 471 -1.78 31.98 14.95
C MET A 471 -0.94 31.71 13.69
N LYS A 472 0.09 30.86 13.78
CA LYS A 472 0.90 30.45 12.61
C LYS A 472 0.07 29.82 11.49
N MET A 473 -0.91 28.97 11.84
CA MET A 473 -1.82 28.38 10.86
C MET A 473 -2.64 29.43 10.09
N ALA A 474 -3.04 30.52 10.76
CA ALA A 474 -3.75 31.63 10.14
C ALA A 474 -2.80 32.48 9.28
N ASP A 475 -1.62 32.83 9.80
CA ASP A 475 -0.63 33.66 9.11
C ASP A 475 -0.09 33.02 7.82
N GLU A 476 0.09 31.70 7.81
CA GLU A 476 0.55 31.00 6.60
C GLU A 476 -0.51 30.90 5.49
N GLY A 477 -1.74 31.40 5.72
CA GLY A 477 -2.85 31.31 4.78
C GLY A 477 -3.14 29.86 4.41
N HIS A 478 -2.99 28.92 5.37
CA HIS A 478 -3.17 27.50 5.08
C HIS A 478 -4.60 27.24 4.57
N GLU A 479 -5.60 27.99 5.04
CA GLU A 479 -6.97 27.93 4.54
C GLU A 479 -7.09 28.41 3.09
N ASP A 480 -6.45 29.53 2.75
CA ASP A 480 -6.44 30.09 1.39
C ASP A 480 -5.75 29.15 0.39
N LYS A 481 -4.62 28.54 0.79
CA LYS A 481 -3.91 27.54 -0.02
C LYS A 481 -4.73 26.27 -0.25
N VAL A 482 -5.50 25.85 0.75
CA VAL A 482 -6.40 24.69 0.64
C VAL A 482 -7.55 25.01 -0.31
N GLN A 483 -8.14 26.20 -0.18
CA GLN A 483 -9.24 26.63 -1.02
C GLN A 483 -8.78 26.80 -2.48
N ALA A 484 -7.64 27.45 -2.72
CA ALA A 484 -7.06 27.60 -4.04
C ALA A 484 -6.76 26.25 -4.72
N ARG A 485 -6.30 25.24 -3.97
CA ARG A 485 -6.07 23.89 -4.49
C ARG A 485 -7.37 23.15 -4.81
N LYS A 486 -8.41 23.30 -3.98
CA LYS A 486 -9.74 22.76 -4.29
C LYS A 486 -10.31 23.38 -5.55
N GLU A 487 -10.18 24.69 -5.71
CA GLU A 487 -10.59 25.41 -6.91
C GLU A 487 -9.79 25.00 -8.15
N GLN A 488 -8.47 24.84 -8.04
CA GLN A 488 -7.64 24.30 -9.13
C GLN A 488 -8.07 22.88 -9.51
N LYS A 489 -8.35 22.00 -8.53
CA LYS A 489 -8.81 20.63 -8.80
C LYS A 489 -10.18 20.63 -9.48
N LYS A 490 -11.09 21.51 -9.05
CA LYS A 490 -12.42 21.69 -9.66
C LYS A 490 -12.32 22.23 -11.09
N ARG A 491 -11.49 23.25 -11.33
CA ARG A 491 -11.22 23.79 -12.68
C ARG A 491 -10.58 22.75 -13.59
N ALA A 492 -9.68 21.92 -13.09
CA ALA A 492 -9.08 20.83 -13.85
C ALA A 492 -10.13 19.77 -14.22
N GLN A 493 -11.04 19.42 -13.31
CA GLN A 493 -12.16 18.52 -13.57
C GLN A 493 -13.18 19.11 -14.57
N GLU A 494 -13.48 20.41 -14.49
CA GLU A 494 -14.36 21.11 -15.43
C GLU A 494 -13.75 21.20 -16.84
N ARG A 495 -12.44 21.44 -16.95
CA ARG A 495 -11.73 21.40 -18.23
C ARG A 495 -11.75 20.01 -18.87
N LYS A 496 -11.64 18.96 -18.05
CA LYS A 496 -11.73 17.57 -18.50
C LYS A 496 -13.12 17.25 -19.05
N ARG A 497 -14.19 17.64 -18.32
CA ARG A 497 -15.58 17.49 -18.77
C ARG A 497 -15.89 18.20 -20.09
N LYS A 498 -15.39 19.43 -20.28
CA LYS A 498 -15.57 20.19 -21.52
C LYS A 498 -14.78 19.65 -22.72
N HIS A 499 -13.85 18.73 -22.49
CA HIS A 499 -13.09 18.07 -23.56
C HIS A 499 -13.73 16.74 -23.97
N ASP A 500 -14.54 16.14 -23.08
CA ASP A 500 -15.26 14.89 -23.31
C ASP A 500 -16.69 15.12 -23.88
N GLU A 501 -17.19 16.36 -23.85
CA GLU A 501 -18.37 16.87 -24.59
C GLU A 501 -17.97 17.41 -25.96
#